data_AF-A0A7S0R8S9-F1
#
_entry.id   AF-A0A7S0R8S9-F1
#
_cell.length_a   1.000
_cell.length_b   1.000
_cell.length_c   1.000
_cell.angle_alpha   90.00
_cell.angle_beta   90.00
_cell.angle_gamma   90.00
#
_symmetry.space_group_name_H-M   'P 1'
#
loop_
_entity.id
_entity.type
_entity.pdbx_description
1 polymer ?
#
loop_
_entity_poly.entity_id
_entity_poly.type
_entity_poly.pdbx_seq_one_letter_code
_entity_poly.pdbx_strand_id
1 'polypeptide(L)'
;LDGPPTSSFTHVASCPISLSRTSEWRELLACYLTAIVHDYEHVGRTNDFLVNSTDPLALRYNDRAPLENHHLAAAFTLLRRPEYNFLSSLPKAEYDKLRKTIIDLVLATDMKQHFAI
;
A
#
# COMPACT_ATOMS: atom_id res chain seq x y z
N LEU A 1 -33.52 -37.74 28.05
CA LEU A 1 -32.88 -38.08 26.76
C LEU A 1 -32.73 -36.80 25.96
N ASP A 2 -31.82 -35.97 26.46
CA ASP A 2 -30.93 -34.99 25.83
C ASP A 2 -31.29 -34.48 24.44
N GLY A 3 -31.85 -33.26 24.39
CA GLY A 3 -31.70 -32.37 23.23
C GLY A 3 -30.40 -31.57 23.39
N PRO A 4 -29.62 -31.31 22.31
CA PRO A 4 -28.36 -30.59 22.42
C PRO A 4 -28.59 -29.11 22.80
N PRO A 5 -27.64 -28.50 23.53
CA PRO A 5 -27.80 -27.16 24.07
C PRO A 5 -27.75 -26.10 22.96
N THR A 6 -28.69 -25.18 23.02
CA THR A 6 -28.62 -23.87 22.38
C THR A 6 -27.40 -23.13 22.93
N SER A 7 -26.25 -23.23 22.25
CA SER A 7 -25.12 -22.36 22.50
C SER A 7 -25.21 -21.16 21.58
N SER A 8 -25.59 -20.06 22.20
CA SER A 8 -25.48 -18.70 21.72
C SER A 8 -24.06 -18.44 21.21
N PHE A 9 -23.89 -18.33 19.90
CA PHE A 9 -22.71 -17.70 19.29
C PHE A 9 -23.15 -16.49 18.48
N THR A 10 -23.79 -15.55 19.16
CA THR A 10 -24.05 -14.19 18.66
C THR A 10 -23.21 -13.19 19.43
N HIS A 11 -21.88 -13.33 19.44
CA HIS A 11 -20.99 -12.21 19.77
C HIS A 11 -19.52 -12.50 19.43
N VAL A 12 -19.16 -12.40 18.15
CA VAL A 12 -17.82 -11.93 17.76
C VAL A 12 -17.99 -11.02 16.56
N ALA A 13 -17.23 -9.92 16.56
CA ALA A 13 -17.04 -8.95 15.50
C ALA A 13 -17.96 -7.72 15.51
N SER A 14 -17.89 -6.96 16.60
CA SER A 14 -17.96 -5.49 16.55
C SER A 14 -16.63 -4.93 16.01
N CYS A 15 -16.20 -5.37 14.82
CA CYS A 15 -15.10 -4.72 14.11
C CYS A 15 -15.75 -3.75 13.10
N PRO A 16 -15.49 -2.43 13.17
CA PRO A 16 -16.16 -1.44 12.34
C PRO A 16 -15.61 -1.41 10.90
N ILE A 17 -15.15 -2.55 10.36
CA ILE A 17 -14.80 -2.67 8.95
C ILE A 17 -15.94 -3.45 8.31
N SER A 18 -16.94 -2.72 7.83
CA SER A 18 -17.98 -3.22 6.93
C SER A 18 -17.33 -3.63 5.61
N LEU A 19 -16.64 -4.78 5.59
CA LEU A 19 -16.05 -5.35 4.38
C LEU A 19 -17.18 -5.88 3.49
N SER A 20 -17.41 -5.19 2.38
CA SER A 20 -18.29 -5.66 1.33
C SER A 20 -17.57 -6.74 0.52
N ARG A 21 -18.20 -7.92 0.41
CA ARG A 21 -17.62 -9.20 -0.04
C ARG A 21 -16.96 -9.23 -1.45
N THR A 22 -16.99 -8.15 -2.23
CA THR A 22 -16.37 -8.08 -3.57
C THR A 22 -15.24 -7.06 -3.70
N SER A 23 -15.04 -6.19 -2.71
CA SER A 23 -13.90 -5.26 -2.65
C SER A 23 -12.72 -5.79 -1.84
N GLU A 24 -12.94 -6.84 -1.04
CA GLU A 24 -11.95 -7.36 -0.09
C GLU A 24 -10.63 -7.78 -0.74
N TRP A 25 -10.66 -8.56 -1.83
CA TRP A 25 -9.42 -9.10 -2.39
C TRP A 25 -8.51 -8.02 -2.99
N ARG A 26 -9.08 -6.92 -3.50
CA ARG A 26 -8.32 -5.80 -4.07
C ARG A 26 -7.65 -4.99 -2.98
N GLU A 27 -8.39 -4.72 -1.91
CA GLU A 27 -7.88 -4.01 -0.74
C GLU A 27 -6.79 -4.83 -0.05
N LEU A 28 -7.01 -6.13 0.13
CA LEU A 28 -6.00 -7.06 0.66
C LEU A 28 -4.77 -7.10 -0.24
N LEU A 29 -4.95 -7.25 -1.56
CA LEU A 29 -3.84 -7.24 -2.51
C LEU A 29 -3.08 -5.90 -2.46
N ALA A 30 -3.78 -4.77 -2.40
CA ALA A 30 -3.17 -3.45 -2.26
C ALA A 30 -2.35 -3.35 -0.97
N CYS A 31 -2.88 -3.83 0.15
CA CYS A 31 -2.18 -3.87 1.44
C CYS A 31 -0.92 -4.74 1.36
N TYR A 32 -1.00 -5.93 0.78
CA TYR A 32 0.18 -6.79 0.61
C TYR A 32 1.23 -6.15 -0.30
N LEU A 33 0.82 -5.57 -1.43
CA LEU A 33 1.75 -4.91 -2.34
C LEU A 33 2.37 -3.66 -1.71
N THR A 34 1.59 -2.87 -0.98
CA THR A 34 2.09 -1.74 -0.21
C THR A 34 3.14 -2.21 0.79
N ALA A 35 2.84 -3.24 1.59
CA ALA A 35 3.79 -3.77 2.57
C ALA A 35 5.10 -4.26 1.94
N ILE A 36 5.04 -4.89 0.76
CA ILE A 36 6.22 -5.34 0.02
C ILE A 36 7.01 -4.16 -0.56
N VAL A 37 6.32 -3.14 -1.07
CA VAL A 37 6.93 -2.06 -1.85
C VAL A 37 7.39 -0.89 -0.98
N HIS A 38 6.80 -0.64 0.19
CA HIS A 38 6.99 0.62 0.90
C HIS A 38 8.44 0.96 1.30
N ASP A 39 9.35 -0.03 1.36
CA ASP A 39 10.79 0.15 1.63
C ASP A 39 11.68 -0.40 0.48
N TYR A 40 11.14 -0.57 -0.73
CA TYR A 40 11.84 -1.19 -1.85
C TYR A 40 12.98 -0.31 -2.40
N GLU A 41 14.23 -0.80 -2.37
CA GLU A 41 15.45 -0.01 -2.70
C GLU A 41 15.77 1.11 -1.69
N HIS A 42 15.37 0.94 -0.43
CA HIS A 42 15.72 1.90 0.62
C HIS A 42 17.25 1.99 0.85
N VAL A 43 17.79 3.20 0.70
CA VAL A 43 19.24 3.50 0.78
C VAL A 43 19.80 3.60 2.22
N GLY A 44 18.96 3.31 3.22
CA GLY A 44 19.32 3.37 4.64
C GLY A 44 19.48 4.80 5.18
N ARG A 45 18.86 5.78 4.53
CA ARG A 45 18.88 7.20 4.92
C ARG A 45 17.45 7.68 5.12
N THR A 46 17.27 8.75 5.88
CA THR A 46 15.96 9.36 6.10
C THR A 46 15.63 10.39 5.02
N ASN A 47 14.34 10.68 4.83
CA ASN A 47 13.88 11.75 3.94
C ASN A 47 14.55 13.11 4.25
N ASP A 48 14.75 13.44 5.54
CA ASP A 48 15.46 14.67 5.94
C ASP A 48 16.92 14.71 5.51
N PHE A 49 17.61 13.58 5.60
CA PHE A 49 18.99 13.50 5.16
C PHE A 49 19.11 13.79 3.66
N LEU A 50 18.24 13.18 2.84
CA LEU A 50 18.24 13.36 1.39
C LEU A 50 17.97 14.82 0.97
N VAL A 51 17.01 15.47 1.63
CA VAL A 51 16.70 16.89 1.37
C VAL A 51 17.87 17.78 1.77
N ASN A 52 18.44 17.57 2.96
CA ASN A 52 19.57 18.38 3.44
C ASN A 52 20.84 18.18 2.61
N SER A 53 21.06 16.97 2.08
CA SER A 53 22.21 16.68 1.22
C SER A 53 22.00 17.06 -0.25
N THR A 54 20.84 17.61 -0.62
CA THR A 54 20.47 17.90 -2.02
C THR A 54 20.61 16.65 -2.90
N ASP A 55 20.16 15.51 -2.38
CA ASP A 55 20.25 14.23 -3.09
C ASP A 55 19.43 14.27 -4.40
N PRO A 56 19.86 13.58 -5.48
CA PRO A 56 19.11 13.51 -6.72
C PRO A 56 17.65 13.05 -6.55
N LEU A 57 17.35 12.19 -5.57
CA LEU A 57 15.98 11.77 -5.25
C LEU A 57 15.16 12.93 -4.67
N ALA A 58 15.74 13.73 -3.78
CA ALA A 58 15.09 14.90 -3.20
C ALA A 58 14.75 15.94 -4.28
N LEU A 59 15.71 16.23 -5.18
CA LEU A 59 15.49 17.11 -6.33
C LEU A 59 14.41 16.58 -7.28
N ARG A 60 14.41 15.27 -7.56
CA ARG A 60 13.46 14.64 -8.48
C ARG A 60 12.02 14.71 -7.97
N TYR A 61 11.84 14.54 -6.66
CA TYR A 61 10.52 14.52 -6.02
C TYR A 61 10.18 15.83 -5.30
N ASN A 62 10.96 16.89 -5.54
CA ASN A 62 10.74 18.24 -4.99
C ASN A 62 10.57 18.22 -3.47
N ASP A 63 11.43 17.47 -2.77
CA ASP A 63 11.48 17.33 -1.31
C ASP A 63 10.23 16.73 -0.65
N ARG A 64 9.28 16.21 -1.46
CA ARG A 64 8.04 15.58 -0.97
C ARG A 64 8.16 14.07 -0.98
N ALA A 65 8.25 13.46 0.20
CA ALA A 65 8.31 12.01 0.38
C ALA A 65 9.24 11.32 -0.65
N PRO A 66 10.52 11.74 -0.78
CA PRO A 66 11.37 11.32 -1.88
C PRO A 66 11.63 9.81 -1.90
N LEU A 67 11.71 9.17 -0.73
CA LEU A 67 11.88 7.72 -0.61
C LEU A 67 10.61 6.98 -1.05
N GLU A 68 9.45 7.35 -0.50
CA GLU A 68 8.18 6.70 -0.77
C GLU A 68 7.80 6.79 -2.26
N ASN A 69 8.05 7.96 -2.88
CA ASN A 69 7.88 8.13 -4.32
C ASN A 69 8.89 7.32 -5.13
N HIS A 70 10.13 7.16 -4.64
CA HIS A 70 11.13 6.32 -5.28
C HIS A 70 10.72 4.85 -5.26
N HIS A 71 10.30 4.35 -4.11
CA HIS A 71 9.83 2.98 -3.91
C HIS A 71 8.68 2.62 -4.86
N LEU A 72 7.66 3.49 -4.94
CA LEU A 72 6.55 3.36 -5.89
C LEU A 72 7.04 3.36 -7.34
N ALA A 73 7.89 4.31 -7.72
CA ALA A 73 8.36 4.44 -9.09
C ALA A 73 9.17 3.21 -9.54
N ALA A 74 10.04 2.69 -8.68
CA ALA A 74 10.85 1.51 -8.95
C ALA A 74 9.98 0.25 -9.08
N ALA A 75 9.07 0.02 -8.14
CA ALA A 75 8.18 -1.15 -8.16
C ALA A 75 7.24 -1.15 -9.38
N PHE A 76 6.62 -0.01 -9.71
CA PHE A 76 5.77 0.05 -10.90
C PHE A 76 6.56 -0.03 -12.21
N THR A 77 7.81 0.41 -12.23
CA THR A 77 8.68 0.22 -13.39
C THR A 77 8.99 -1.26 -13.62
N LEU A 78 9.21 -2.04 -12.55
CA LEU A 78 9.35 -3.50 -12.66
C LEU A 78 8.08 -4.15 -13.18
N LEU A 79 6.90 -3.76 -12.67
CA LEU A 79 5.60 -4.28 -13.12
C LEU A 79 5.27 -3.94 -14.58
N ARG A 80 5.99 -3.01 -15.23
CA ARG A 80 5.82 -2.76 -16.67
C ARG A 80 6.46 -3.85 -17.54
N ARG A 81 7.38 -4.65 -17.00
CA ARG A 81 8.01 -5.75 -17.74
C ARG A 81 7.03 -6.93 -17.83
N PRO A 82 6.80 -7.50 -19.02
CA PRO A 82 5.79 -8.55 -19.22
C PRO A 82 6.06 -9.78 -18.35
N GLU A 83 7.32 -10.18 -18.18
CA GLU A 83 7.72 -11.28 -17.28
C GLU A 83 7.41 -11.06 -15.79
N TYR A 84 7.23 -9.82 -15.32
CA TYR A 84 6.92 -9.52 -13.92
C TYR A 84 5.49 -8.97 -13.71
N ASN A 85 4.73 -8.76 -14.79
CA ASN A 85 3.41 -8.16 -14.74
C ASN A 85 2.31 -9.20 -14.46
N PHE A 86 2.21 -9.65 -13.20
CA PHE A 86 1.12 -10.53 -12.75
C PHE A 86 -0.25 -9.83 -12.71
N LEU A 87 -0.31 -8.51 -12.89
CA LEU A 87 -1.54 -7.71 -12.98
C LEU A 87 -2.05 -7.53 -14.42
N SER A 88 -1.37 -8.13 -15.41
CA SER A 88 -1.67 -7.95 -16.84
C SER A 88 -3.06 -8.43 -17.27
N SER A 89 -3.67 -9.36 -16.53
CA SER A 89 -5.01 -9.88 -16.78
C SER A 89 -6.14 -8.98 -16.26
N LEU A 90 -5.83 -7.94 -15.48
CA LEU A 90 -6.84 -7.07 -14.90
C LEU A 90 -7.41 -6.09 -15.94
N PRO A 91 -8.73 -5.82 -15.90
CA PRO A 91 -9.32 -4.73 -16.65
C PRO A 91 -8.66 -3.39 -16.25
N LYS A 92 -8.44 -2.52 -17.25
CA LYS A 92 -7.78 -1.22 -17.05
C LYS A 92 -8.38 -0.40 -15.89
N ALA A 93 -9.71 -0.34 -15.80
CA ALA A 93 -10.40 0.39 -14.73
C ALA A 93 -10.10 -0.15 -13.33
N GLU A 94 -9.91 -1.46 -13.18
CA GLU A 94 -9.57 -2.08 -11.90
C GLU A 94 -8.08 -1.90 -11.57
N TYR A 95 -7.20 -1.99 -12.58
CA TYR A 95 -5.79 -1.66 -12.42
C TYR A 95 -5.59 -0.21 -11.97
N ASP A 96 -6.29 0.74 -12.58
CA ASP A 96 -6.17 2.17 -12.26
C ASP A 96 -6.62 2.45 -10.82
N LYS A 97 -7.70 1.80 -10.35
CA LYS A 97 -8.14 1.86 -8.95
C LYS A 97 -7.10 1.27 -8.01
N LEU A 98 -6.63 0.05 -8.29
CA LEU A 98 -5.63 -0.64 -7.48
C LEU A 98 -4.34 0.18 -7.36
N ARG A 99 -3.86 0.72 -8.48
CA ARG A 99 -2.68 1.58 -8.54
C ARG A 99 -2.87 2.82 -7.66
N LYS A 100 -4.04 3.48 -7.74
CA LYS A 100 -4.34 4.65 -6.92
C LYS A 100 -4.30 4.29 -5.42
N THR A 101 -4.96 3.20 -5.03
CA THR A 101 -4.96 2.73 -3.64
C THR A 101 -3.55 2.43 -3.13
N ILE A 102 -2.71 1.76 -3.91
CA ILE A 102 -1.31 1.47 -3.51
C ILE A 102 -0.50 2.77 -3.34
N ILE A 103 -0.65 3.73 -4.26
CA ILE A 103 0.04 5.03 -4.16
C ILE A 103 -0.39 5.75 -2.88
N ASP A 104 -1.69 5.82 -2.61
CA ASP A 104 -2.22 6.49 -1.41
C ASP A 104 -1.71 5.80 -0.13
N LEU A 105 -1.66 4.46 -0.10
CA LEU A 105 -1.18 3.69 1.06
C LEU A 105 0.32 3.83 1.30
N VAL A 106 1.16 3.81 0.25
CA VAL A 106 2.62 3.97 0.41
C VAL A 106 2.97 5.43 0.75
N LEU A 107 2.29 6.42 0.18
CA LEU A 107 2.53 7.81 0.59
C LEU A 107 2.09 8.05 2.05
N ALA A 108 1.10 7.31 2.55
CA ALA A 108 0.69 7.36 3.95
C ALA A 108 1.72 6.74 4.92
N THR A 109 2.71 5.98 4.44
CA THR A 109 3.79 5.49 5.31
C THR A 109 4.90 6.52 5.56
N ASP A 110 4.91 7.65 4.83
CA ASP A 110 5.84 8.75 5.12
C ASP A 110 5.53 9.35 6.51
N MET A 111 6.42 9.05 7.46
CA MET A 111 6.31 9.48 8.85
C MET A 111 6.35 11.01 9.01
N LYS A 112 6.73 11.79 7.98
CA LYS A 112 6.62 13.27 8.02
C LYS A 112 5.17 13.76 7.97
N GLN A 113 4.26 13.02 7.31
CA GLN A 113 2.83 13.35 7.27
C GLN A 113 2.17 13.12 8.64
N HIS A 114 2.81 12.37 9.53
CA HIS A 114 2.27 11.98 10.84
C HIS A 114 2.09 13.16 11.82
N PHE A 115 2.75 14.29 11.58
CA PHE A 115 2.66 15.49 12.43
C PHE A 115 1.75 16.60 11.87
N ALA A 116 1.11 16.37 10.73
CA ALA A 116 0.25 17.35 10.06
C ALA A 116 -1.25 17.19 10.39
N ILE A 117 -1.57 16.39 11.42
CA ILE A 117 -2.94 16.11 11.91
C ILE A 117 -3.19 16.79 13.25
#